data_AF-A0A525DE78-F1
#
_entry.id   AF-A0A525DE78-F1
#
_cell.length_a   1.000
_cell.length_b   1.000
_cell.length_c   1.000
_cell.angle_alpha   90.00
_cell.angle_beta   90.00
_cell.angle_gamma   90.00
#
_symmetry.space_group_name_H-M   'P 1'
#
loop_
_entity.id
_entity.type
_entity.pdbx_description
1 polymer ?
#
loop_
_entity_poly.entity_id
_entity_poly.type
_entity_poly.pdbx_seq_one_letter_code
_entity_poly.pdbx_strand_id
1 'polypeptide(L)'
;MPNWIFAGLYFPDEFLKENSNSVKAVLKAIEKAFVFISENEALAREYLPKYTGIKKDICMIAALREYGSPREPMDRINFQRSLMIDYGYIKSDVPIETMIDYRYLSQ
;
A
#
# COMPACT_ATOMS: atom_id res chain seq x y z
N MET A 1 3.65 14.00 -2.49
CA MET A 1 5.04 13.96 -1.99
C MET A 1 5.67 12.66 -2.46
N PRO A 2 6.77 12.73 -3.22
CA PRO A 2 7.56 11.53 -3.55
C PRO A 2 7.95 10.80 -2.26
N ASN A 3 7.99 9.47 -2.30
CA ASN A 3 8.50 8.61 -1.22
C ASN A 3 7.71 8.61 0.11
N TRP A 4 6.55 9.27 0.17
CA TRP A 4 5.66 9.15 1.31
C TRP A 4 4.73 7.94 1.14
N ILE A 5 4.69 7.07 2.14
CA ILE A 5 3.77 5.95 2.25
C ILE A 5 2.42 6.51 2.71
N PHE A 6 1.38 6.32 1.89
CA PHE A 6 0.03 6.87 2.12
C PHE A 6 -1.02 5.80 2.46
N ALA A 7 -0.71 4.53 2.21
CA ALA A 7 -1.69 3.46 2.30
C ALA A 7 -1.03 2.17 2.77
N GLY A 8 -1.83 1.37 3.48
CA GLY A 8 -1.49 0.02 3.91
C GLY A 8 -2.76 -0.83 3.94
N LEU A 9 -2.58 -2.14 3.96
CA LEU A 9 -3.67 -3.10 4.18
C LEU A 9 -3.60 -3.57 5.62
N TYR A 10 -4.73 -3.53 6.30
CA TYR A 10 -4.84 -3.83 7.72
C TYR A 10 -5.82 -4.98 7.91
N PHE A 11 -5.42 -5.97 8.70
CA PHE A 11 -6.22 -7.12 9.06
C PHE A 11 -6.13 -7.31 10.58
N PRO A 12 -7.26 -7.54 11.28
CA PRO A 12 -7.22 -7.91 12.69
C PRO A 12 -6.52 -9.27 12.89
N ASP A 13 -5.80 -9.43 14.00
CA ASP A 13 -5.08 -10.68 14.32
C ASP A 13 -6.00 -11.91 14.34
N GLU A 14 -7.22 -11.76 14.84
CA GLU A 14 -8.24 -12.81 14.88
C GLU A 14 -8.62 -13.27 13.47
N PHE A 15 -8.80 -12.31 12.56
CA PHE A 15 -9.09 -12.60 11.16
C PHE A 15 -7.91 -13.31 10.48
N LEU A 16 -6.69 -12.88 10.76
CA LEU A 16 -5.46 -13.49 10.23
C LEU A 16 -5.30 -14.94 10.67
N LYS A 17 -5.62 -15.27 11.93
CA LYS A 17 -5.56 -16.65 12.46
C LYS A 17 -6.47 -17.60 11.70
N GLU A 18 -7.69 -17.15 11.39
CA GLU A 18 -8.71 -17.98 10.73
C GLU A 18 -8.56 -17.99 9.20
N ASN A 19 -8.06 -16.90 8.61
CA ASN A 19 -8.13 -16.66 7.16
C ASN A 19 -6.76 -16.48 6.51
N SER A 20 -5.68 -16.95 7.14
CA SER A 20 -4.30 -16.71 6.69
C SER A 20 -4.06 -17.01 5.20
N ASN A 21 -4.55 -18.16 4.72
CA ASN A 21 -4.39 -18.55 3.31
C ASN A 21 -5.16 -17.65 2.35
N SER A 22 -6.37 -17.25 2.72
CA SER A 22 -7.20 -16.31 1.94
C SER A 22 -6.53 -14.94 1.85
N VAL A 23 -5.97 -14.45 2.96
CA VAL A 23 -5.23 -13.18 2.99
C VAL A 23 -4.00 -13.24 2.08
N LYS A 24 -3.21 -14.31 2.14
CA LYS A 24 -2.07 -14.52 1.22
C LYS A 24 -2.51 -14.53 -0.25
N ALA A 25 -3.64 -15.16 -0.56
CA ALA A 25 -4.18 -15.20 -1.92
C ALA A 25 -4.58 -13.79 -2.42
N VAL A 26 -5.22 -12.99 -1.56
CA VAL A 26 -5.57 -11.59 -1.86
C VAL A 26 -4.32 -10.76 -2.10
N LEU A 27 -3.33 -10.83 -1.21
CA LEU A 27 -2.09 -10.06 -1.34
C LEU A 27 -1.31 -10.45 -2.60
N LYS A 28 -1.25 -11.73 -2.94
CA LYS A 28 -0.69 -12.20 -4.22
C LYS A 28 -1.43 -11.65 -5.44
N ALA A 29 -2.75 -11.48 -5.36
CA ALA A 29 -3.53 -10.87 -6.44
C ALA A 29 -3.23 -9.37 -6.56
N ILE A 30 -3.03 -8.67 -5.44
CA ILE A 30 -2.64 -7.25 -5.41
C ILE A 30 -1.24 -7.06 -6.00
N GLU A 31 -0.28 -7.91 -5.66
CA GLU A 31 1.06 -7.90 -6.25
C GLU A 31 1.00 -8.03 -7.78
N LYS A 32 0.18 -8.95 -8.30
CA LYS A 32 -0.05 -9.07 -9.74
C LYS A 32 -0.69 -7.82 -10.33
N ALA A 33 -1.60 -7.17 -9.61
CA ALA A 33 -2.20 -5.92 -10.05
C ALA A 33 -1.15 -4.80 -10.14
N PHE A 34 -0.19 -4.74 -9.21
CA PHE A 34 0.92 -3.78 -9.26
C PHE A 34 1.77 -3.96 -10.52
N VAL A 35 2.16 -5.20 -10.84
CA VAL A 35 2.87 -5.53 -12.08
C VAL A 35 2.04 -5.13 -13.31
N PHE A 36 0.76 -5.47 -13.32
CA PHE A 36 -0.13 -5.08 -14.42
C PHE A 36 -0.19 -3.56 -14.61
N ILE A 37 -0.31 -2.78 -13.52
CA ILE A 37 -0.36 -1.31 -13.58
C ILE A 37 0.98 -0.77 -14.11
N SER A 38 2.12 -1.28 -13.65
CA SER A 38 3.43 -0.80 -14.11
C SER A 38 3.69 -1.13 -15.58
N GLU A 39 3.25 -2.29 -16.05
CA GLU A 39 3.51 -2.74 -17.42
C GLU A 39 2.44 -2.25 -18.43
N ASN A 40 1.24 -1.90 -17.95
CA ASN A 40 0.08 -1.58 -18.78
C ASN A 40 -0.65 -0.32 -18.30
N GLU A 41 0.10 0.73 -17.92
CA GLU A 41 -0.43 1.90 -17.22
C GLU A 41 -1.66 2.54 -17.90
N ALA A 42 -1.60 2.75 -19.22
CA ALA A 42 -2.70 3.34 -19.98
C ALA A 42 -3.99 2.50 -19.86
N LEU A 43 -3.87 1.16 -19.96
CA LEU A 43 -5.00 0.25 -19.82
C LEU A 43 -5.50 0.19 -18.37
N ALA A 44 -4.60 0.23 -17.38
CA ALA A 44 -4.98 0.28 -15.98
C ALA A 44 -5.81 1.54 -15.65
N ARG A 45 -5.47 2.68 -16.25
CA ARG A 45 -6.20 3.95 -16.09
C ARG A 45 -7.63 3.90 -16.64
N GLU A 46 -7.91 3.05 -17.63
CA GLU A 46 -9.28 2.86 -18.19
C GLU A 46 -10.27 2.31 -17.15
N TYR A 47 -9.79 1.62 -16.12
CA TYR A 47 -10.66 1.10 -15.05
C TYR A 47 -11.03 2.18 -14.02
N LEU A 48 -10.22 3.24 -13.87
CA LEU A 48 -10.42 4.24 -12.82
C LEU A 48 -11.77 4.96 -12.91
N PRO A 49 -12.27 5.40 -14.08
CA PRO A 49 -13.58 6.07 -14.16
C PRO A 49 -14.72 5.25 -13.60
N LYS A 50 -14.71 3.93 -13.85
CA LYS A 50 -15.75 3.01 -13.37
C LYS A 50 -15.82 2.95 -11.84
N TYR A 51 -14.67 2.95 -11.16
CA TYR A 51 -14.58 2.72 -9.72
C TYR A 51 -14.44 4.00 -8.89
N THR A 52 -14.17 5.14 -9.51
CA THR A 52 -13.96 6.42 -8.82
C THR A 52 -14.98 7.49 -9.21
N GLY A 53 -15.68 7.33 -10.35
CA GLY A 53 -16.54 8.37 -10.93
C GLY A 53 -15.79 9.57 -11.51
N ILE A 54 -14.45 9.55 -11.50
CA ILE A 54 -13.61 10.60 -12.07
C ILE A 54 -13.65 10.51 -13.60
N LYS A 55 -13.66 11.66 -14.27
CA LYS A 55 -13.65 11.72 -15.73
C LYS A 55 -12.39 11.06 -16.31
N LYS A 56 -12.55 10.37 -17.44
CA LYS A 56 -11.47 9.61 -18.09
C LYS A 56 -10.25 10.47 -18.41
N ASP A 57 -10.44 11.64 -18.98
CA ASP A 57 -9.36 12.59 -19.30
C ASP A 57 -8.52 12.95 -18.07
N ILE A 58 -9.16 13.17 -16.91
CA ILE A 58 -8.47 13.39 -15.64
C ILE A 58 -7.72 12.13 -15.18
N CYS A 59 -8.35 10.95 -15.27
CA CYS A 59 -7.70 9.69 -14.93
C CYS A 59 -6.47 9.39 -15.81
N MET A 60 -6.40 9.90 -17.04
CA MET A 60 -5.25 9.71 -17.92
C MET A 60 -4.04 10.55 -17.55
N ILE A 61 -4.24 11.69 -16.88
CA ILE A 61 -3.16 12.63 -16.51
C ILE A 61 -2.83 12.62 -15.01
N ALA A 62 -3.66 12.00 -14.18
CA ALA A 62 -3.43 11.94 -12.75
C ALA A 62 -2.12 11.21 -12.40
N ALA A 63 -1.43 11.67 -11.37
CA ALA A 63 -0.26 10.96 -10.87
C ALA A 63 -0.69 9.59 -10.32
N LEU A 64 -0.14 8.52 -10.86
CA LEU A 64 -0.24 7.19 -10.25
C LEU A 64 0.90 7.01 -9.27
N ARG A 65 0.63 6.23 -8.22
CA ARG A 65 1.68 5.76 -7.33
C ARG A 65 2.64 4.89 -8.14
N GLU A 66 3.93 5.02 -7.86
CA GLU A 66 4.91 4.06 -8.34
C GLU A 66 4.73 2.71 -7.62
N TYR A 67 4.25 1.71 -8.34
CA TYR A 67 3.99 0.37 -7.81
C TYR A 67 5.17 -0.55 -8.12
N GLY A 68 6.27 -0.39 -7.36
CA GLY A 68 7.49 -1.19 -7.56
C GLY A 68 7.58 -2.44 -6.69
N SER A 69 7.23 -2.32 -5.40
CA SER A 69 7.25 -3.44 -4.45
C SER A 69 6.03 -3.39 -3.53
N PRO A 70 5.41 -4.54 -3.20
CA PRO A 70 4.38 -4.63 -2.17
C PRO A 70 4.95 -4.38 -0.75
N ARG A 71 6.28 -4.44 -0.59
CA ARG A 71 6.97 -4.18 0.67
C ARG A 71 7.47 -2.74 0.69
N GLU A 72 6.97 -1.97 1.65
CA GLU A 72 7.46 -0.62 1.87
C GLU A 72 8.86 -0.62 2.51
N PRO A 73 9.75 0.32 2.13
CA PRO A 73 11.05 0.47 2.78
C PRO A 73 10.91 0.92 4.24
N MET A 74 11.51 0.19 5.18
CA MET A 74 11.41 0.49 6.61
C MET A 74 12.00 1.86 6.96
N ASP A 75 13.04 2.31 6.27
CA ASP A 75 13.63 3.63 6.47
C ASP A 75 12.62 4.76 6.20
N ARG A 76 11.70 4.58 5.24
CA ARG A 76 10.64 5.56 4.95
C ARG A 76 9.58 5.55 6.03
N ILE A 77 9.20 4.37 6.51
CA ILE A 77 8.25 4.21 7.63
C ILE A 77 8.81 4.89 8.89
N ASN A 78 10.07 4.60 9.21
CA ASN A 78 10.76 5.17 10.36
C ASN A 78 10.90 6.69 10.26
N PHE A 79 11.25 7.20 9.08
CA PHE A 79 11.28 8.64 8.84
C PHE A 79 9.93 9.32 9.10
N GLN A 80 8.83 8.73 8.59
CA GLN A 80 7.48 9.24 8.86
C GLN A 80 7.13 9.20 10.35
N ARG A 81 7.46 8.09 11.03
CA ARG A 81 7.25 7.94 12.48
C ARG A 81 7.99 9.02 13.27
N SER A 82 9.26 9.27 12.95
CA SER A 82 10.07 10.31 13.58
C SER A 82 9.43 11.69 13.42
N LEU A 83 8.99 12.04 12.21
CA LEU A 83 8.28 13.32 12.00
C LEU A 83 7.01 13.41 12.85
N MET A 84 6.22 12.34 12.94
CA MET A 84 5.01 12.35 13.77
C MET A 84 5.32 12.55 15.27
N ILE A 85 6.46 12.06 15.75
CA ILE A 85 6.93 12.30 17.12
C ILE A 85 7.39 13.76 17.27
N ASP A 86 8.22 14.25 16.35
CA ASP A 86 8.78 15.61 16.39
C ASP A 86 7.69 16.70 16.38
N TYR A 87 6.60 16.47 15.64
CA TYR A 87 5.45 17.37 15.61
C TYR A 87 4.41 17.09 16.71
N GLY A 88 4.67 16.16 17.62
CA GLY A 88 3.83 15.89 18.79
C GLY A 88 2.53 15.13 18.50
N TYR A 89 2.39 14.50 17.32
CA TYR A 89 1.24 13.65 16.99
C TYR A 89 1.30 12.29 17.67
N ILE A 90 2.50 11.77 17.93
CA ILE A 90 2.74 10.52 18.66
C ILE A 90 3.68 10.83 19.83
N LYS A 91 3.35 10.31 21.02
CA LYS A 91 4.04 10.67 22.27
C LYS A 91 5.45 10.10 22.42
N SER A 92 5.72 8.96 21.80
CA SER A 92 6.95 8.20 22.02
C SER A 92 7.22 7.26 20.86
N ASP A 93 8.42 6.68 20.86
CA ASP A 93 8.80 5.66 19.89
C ASP A 93 7.94 4.40 20.08
N VAL A 94 6.96 4.20 19.19
CA VAL A 94 6.11 3.01 19.15
C VAL A 94 6.77 2.01 18.19
N PRO A 95 6.99 0.75 18.59
CA PRO A 95 7.59 -0.26 17.73
C PRO A 95 6.63 -0.61 16.60
N ILE A 96 6.79 0.03 15.45
CA ILE A 96 5.91 -0.12 14.29
C ILE A 96 6.12 -1.47 13.60
N GLU A 97 7.27 -2.09 13.83
CA GLU A 97 7.65 -3.39 13.33
C GLU A 97 6.69 -4.49 13.82
N THR A 98 6.08 -4.32 14.99
CA THR A 98 5.08 -5.28 15.50
C THR A 98 3.72 -5.15 14.80
N MET A 99 3.50 -4.06 14.07
CA MET A 99 2.26 -3.80 13.33
C MET A 99 2.35 -4.25 11.87
N ILE A 100 3.55 -4.62 11.40
CA ILE A 100 3.83 -4.92 10.00
C ILE A 100 4.25 -6.38 9.87
N ASP A 101 3.46 -7.17 9.15
CA ASP A 101 3.76 -8.58 8.92
C ASP A 101 3.87 -8.91 7.43
N TYR A 102 5.10 -8.84 6.91
CA TYR A 102 5.39 -9.18 5.51
C TYR A 102 5.38 -10.69 5.22
N ARG A 103 5.17 -11.57 6.22
CA ARG A 103 5.08 -13.03 5.99
C ARG A 103 3.82 -13.43 5.19
N TYR A 104 2.87 -12.50 5.04
CA TYR A 104 1.68 -12.67 4.22
C TYR A 104 1.86 -12.28 2.75
N LEU A 105 2.95 -11.60 2.40
CA LEU A 105 3.32 -11.34 1.01
C LEU A 105 3.85 -12.62 0.35
N SER A 106 3.89 -12.65 -0.98
CA SER A 106 4.55 -13.77 -1.65
C SER A 106 6.06 -13.73 -1.38
N GLN A 107 6.65 -14.92 -1.19
CA GLN A 107 8.10 -15.08 -1.02
C GLN A 107 8.80 -15.12 -2.38
#